data_AF-A0A2M8D9W6-F1
#
_entry.id   AF-A0A2M8D9W6-F1
#
_cell.length_a   1.000
_cell.length_b   1.000
_cell.length_c   1.000
_cell.angle_alpha   90.00
_cell.angle_beta   90.00
_cell.angle_gamma   90.00
#
_symmetry.space_group_name_H-M   'P 1'
#
loop_
_entity.id
_entity.type
_entity.pdbx_description
1 polymer ?
#
loop_
_entity_poly.entity_id
_entity_poly.type
_entity_poly.pdbx_seq_one_letter_code
_entity_poly.pdbx_strand_id
1 'polypeptide(L)' 'MTKSCPICNKGTLVAGGYSNRIRATQFNPTGNKRKYPNLQWARFSDGTRMKICTRCLKAGKHLTAQI' A
#
# COMPACT_ATOMS: atom_id res chain seq x y z
N MET A 1 14.24 -2.27 -6.71
CA MET A 1 12.85 -2.37 -7.22
C MET A 1 11.91 -1.68 -6.24
N THR A 2 11.41 -0.50 -6.58
CA THR A 2 10.59 0.32 -5.67
C THR A 2 9.24 -0.35 -5.45
N LYS A 3 8.89 -0.65 -4.19
CA LYS A 3 7.57 -1.21 -3.81
C LYS A 3 6.50 -0.11 -3.81
N SER A 4 6.36 0.60 -4.94
CA SER A 4 5.36 1.64 -5.15
C SER A 4 4.36 1.24 -6.23
N CYS A 5 3.14 1.76 -6.14
CA CYS A 5 2.15 1.61 -7.20
C CYS A 5 2.41 2.63 -8.32
N PRO A 6 2.51 2.24 -9.59
CA PRO A 6 2.81 3.18 -10.69
C PRO A 6 1.67 4.18 -10.97
N ILE A 7 0.42 3.78 -10.75
CA ILE A 7 -0.77 4.63 -11.03
C ILE A 7 -0.96 5.75 -10.00
N CYS A 8 -0.70 5.48 -8.72
CA CYS A 8 -1.04 6.40 -7.63
C CYS A 8 0.13 6.75 -6.72
N ASN A 9 1.34 6.33 -7.09
CA ASN A 9 2.60 6.54 -6.37
C ASN A 9 2.57 6.11 -4.89
N LYS A 10 1.60 5.27 -4.50
CA LYS A 10 1.49 4.76 -3.14
C LYS A 10 2.72 3.90 -2.83
N GLY A 11 3.60 4.43 -1.99
CA GLY A 11 4.82 3.79 -1.53
C GLY A 11 4.69 3.18 -0.15
N THR A 12 5.83 2.78 0.39
CA THR A 12 5.97 2.29 1.77
C THR A 12 5.99 3.43 2.76
N LEU A 13 5.45 3.22 3.95
CA LEU A 13 5.47 4.19 5.05
C LEU A 13 6.19 3.59 6.27
N VAL A 14 6.89 4.41 7.04
CA VAL A 14 7.38 4.04 8.37
C VAL A 14 6.37 4.59 9.37
N ALA A 15 5.73 3.71 10.13
CA ALA A 15 4.74 4.12 11.13
C ALA A 15 5.04 3.47 12.47
N GLY A 16 4.97 4.26 13.53
CA GLY A 16 4.95 3.79 14.91
C GLY A 16 3.64 3.08 15.23
N GLY A 17 3.63 2.35 16.33
CA GLY A 17 2.40 1.80 16.91
C GLY A 17 2.36 2.09 18.39
N TYR A 18 1.23 1.79 19.02
CA TYR A 18 1.11 1.73 20.46
C TYR A 18 0.32 0.47 20.83
N SER A 19 0.52 -0.04 22.04
CA SER A 19 -0.15 -1.25 22.50
C SER A 19 -1.21 -0.92 23.55
N ASN A 20 -2.36 -1.61 23.48
CA ASN A 20 -3.45 -1.47 24.45
C ASN A 20 -3.26 -2.36 25.68
N ARG A 21 -2.02 -2.74 26.01
CA ARG A 21 -1.71 -3.61 27.16
C ARG A 21 -1.82 -2.87 28.50
N ILE A 22 -1.58 -1.56 28.48
CA ILE A 22 -1.70 -0.67 29.65
C ILE A 22 -3.04 0.06 29.55
N ARG A 23 -3.48 0.64 30.67
CA ARG A 23 -4.68 1.46 30.78
C ARG A 23 -4.76 2.50 29.66
N ALA A 24 -5.95 2.69 29.09
CA ALA A 24 -6.19 3.54 27.90
C ALA A 24 -5.75 5.02 28.05
N THR A 25 -5.64 5.51 29.28
CA THR A 25 -5.20 6.87 29.60
C THR A 25 -3.67 7.03 29.53
N GLN A 26 -2.91 5.94 29.42
CA GLN A 26 -1.46 5.96 29.35
C GLN A 26 -1.00 5.49 27.97
N PHE A 27 -0.31 6.38 27.25
CA PHE A 27 0.29 6.04 25.97
C PHE A 27 1.41 5.01 26.15
N ASN A 28 1.31 3.88 25.46
CA ASN A 28 2.30 2.80 25.52
C ASN A 28 2.90 2.54 24.12
N PRO A 29 3.95 3.29 23.73
CA PRO A 29 4.51 3.24 22.38
C PRO A 29 5.18 1.91 22.07
N THR A 30 5.19 1.57 20.79
CA THR A 30 5.96 0.45 20.23
C THR A 30 6.85 0.96 19.11
N GLY A 31 7.91 0.21 18.79
CA GLY A 31 8.89 0.60 17.78
C GLY A 31 8.28 0.80 16.39
N ASN A 32 8.96 1.64 15.59
CA ASN A 32 8.58 1.92 14.21
C ASN A 32 8.68 0.67 13.33
N LYS A 33 7.65 0.42 12.51
CA LYS A 33 7.63 -0.67 11.54
C LYS A 33 7.30 -0.15 10.15
N ARG A 34 7.88 -0.78 9.13
CA ARG A 34 7.55 -0.49 7.72
C ARG A 34 6.17 -1.08 7.39
N LYS A 35 5.30 -0.26 6.81
CA LYS A 35 4.01 -0.64 6.26
C LYS A 35 4.12 -0.62 4.74
N TYR A 36 3.89 -1.77 4.13
CA TYR A 36 3.97 -1.94 2.68
C TYR A 36 2.58 -1.78 2.05
N PRO A 37 2.47 -1.15 0.87
CA PRO A 37 1.24 -1.16 0.11
C PRO A 37 0.93 -2.59 -0.34
N ASN A 38 -0.35 -2.97 -0.32
CA ASN A 38 -0.80 -4.24 -0.86
C ASN A 38 -0.76 -4.17 -2.40
N LEU A 39 0.36 -4.60 -2.99
CA LEU A 39 0.60 -4.62 -4.42
C LEU A 39 0.24 -6.01 -4.98
N GLN A 40 -0.61 -6.04 -5.99
CA GLN A 40 -1.11 -7.25 -6.64
C GLN A 40 -0.93 -7.16 -8.15
N TRP A 41 -0.78 -8.30 -8.79
CA TRP A 41 -0.65 -8.39 -10.24
C TRP A 41 -1.97 -8.04 -10.92
N ALA A 42 -1.92 -7.11 -11.87
CA ALA A 42 -3.03 -6.74 -12.74
C ALA A 42 -2.61 -6.94 -14.21
N ARG A 43 -3.57 -7.28 -15.07
CA ARG A 43 -3.42 -7.19 -16.52
C ARG A 43 -3.93 -5.82 -16.95
N PHE A 44 -3.15 -5.10 -17.74
CA PHE A 44 -3.52 -3.80 -18.29
C PHE A 44 -4.27 -3.95 -19.61
N SER A 45 -4.88 -2.86 -20.07
CA SER A 45 -5.50 -2.77 -21.39
C SER A 45 -4.55 -3.17 -22.52
N ASP A 46 -3.27 -2.84 -22.37
CA ASP A 46 -2.24 -3.04 -23.39
C ASP A 46 -1.70 -4.48 -23.39
N GLY A 47 -2.31 -5.38 -22.61
CA GLY A 47 -1.91 -6.79 -22.47
C GLY A 47 -0.72 -7.00 -21.51
N THR A 48 -0.05 -5.93 -21.09
CA THR A 48 1.05 -5.99 -20.12
C THR A 48 0.57 -6.39 -18.73
N ARG A 49 1.47 -6.96 -17.92
CA ARG A 49 1.18 -7.37 -16.55
C ARG A 49 2.09 -6.65 -15.58
N MET A 50 1.52 -5.86 -14.66
CA MET A 50 2.28 -5.13 -13.65
C MET A 50 1.64 -5.21 -12.27
N LYS A 51 2.44 -4.97 -11.23
CA LYS A 51 1.94 -4.89 -9.85
C LYS A 51 1.41 -3.50 -9.55
N ILE A 52 0.16 -3.42 -9.10
CA ILE A 52 -0.50 -2.18 -8.67
C ILE A 52 -1.10 -2.35 -7.29
N CYS A 53 -1.39 -1.24 -6.60
CA CYS A 53 -2.07 -1.35 -5.32
C CYS A 53 -3.51 -1.85 -5.48
N THR A 54 -3.99 -2.63 -4.52
CA THR A 54 -5.35 -3.18 -4.51
C THR A 54 -6.44 -2.11 -4.60
N ARG A 55 -6.18 -0.90 -4.11
CA ARG A 55 -7.11 0.23 -4.28
C ARG A 55 -7.29 0.63 -5.74
N CYS A 56 -6.20 0.71 -6.51
CA CYS A 56 -6.27 1.00 -7.94
C CYS A 56 -6.84 -0.16 -8.75
N LEU A 57 -6.54 -1.40 -8.33
CA LEU A 57 -7.12 -2.60 -8.93
C LEU A 57 -8.65 -2.61 -8.77
N LYS A 58 -9.15 -2.43 -7.54
CA LYS A 58 -10.59 -2.39 -7.23
C LYS A 58 -11.31 -1.23 -7.92
N ALA A 59 -10.65 -0.09 -8.07
CA ALA A 59 -11.20 1.07 -8.76
C ALA A 59 -11.10 0.97 -10.30
N GLY A 60 -10.66 -0.15 -10.87
CA GLY A 60 -10.60 -0.33 -12.33
C GLY A 60 -9.54 0.50 -13.05
N LYS A 61 -8.67 1.21 -12.33
CA LYS A 61 -7.73 2.18 -12.94
C LYS A 61 -6.70 1.55 -13.88
N HIS A 62 -6.51 0.24 -13.81
CA HIS A 62 -5.62 -0.52 -14.69
C HIS A 62 -6.15 -0.72 -16.11
N LEU A 63 -7.45 -0.48 -16.32
CA LEU A 63 -8.09 -0.56 -17.64
C LEU A 63 -8.06 0.77 -18.38
N THR A 64 -7.95 1.87 -17.63
CA THR A 64 -8.03 3.25 -18.16
C THR A 64 -6.66 3.92 -18.21
N ALA A 65 -5.76 3.59 -17.29
CA ALA A 65 -4.42 4.15 -17.29
C ALA A 65 -3.60 3.52 -18.40
N GLN A 66 -3.28 4.30 -19.44
CA GLN A 66 -2.20 4.02 -20.36
C GLN A 66 -0.89 4.22 -19.59
N ILE A 67 -0.13 3.15 -19.39
CA ILE A 67 1.20 3.17 -18.78
C ILE A 67 2.23 2.80 -19.83
#